data_AF-A0A2N2X881-F1
#
_entry.id   AF-A0A2N2X881-F1
#
_cell.length_a   1.000
_cell.length_b   1.000
_cell.length_c   1.000
_cell.angle_alpha   90.00
_cell.angle_beta   90.00
_cell.angle_gamma   90.00
#
_symmetry.space_group_name_H-M   'P 1'
#
loop_
_entity.id
_entity.type
_entity.pdbx_description
1 polymer ?
#
loop_
_entity_poly.entity_id
_entity_poly.type
_entity_poly.pdbx_seq_one_letter_code
_entity_poly.pdbx_strand_id
1 'polypeptide(L)' 'MIANNIFKAIADFCQNVLFAPFDGIRSMDNWWVQNTVSWILVLLGFIGFFYWMGELNKHNKAGEE' A
#
# COMPACT_ATOMS: atom_id res chain seq x y z
N MET A 1 1.88 -5.60 -33.24
CA MET A 1 2.80 -5.49 -32.07
C MET A 1 2.17 -6.24 -30.90
N ILE A 2 2.55 -7.49 -30.68
CA ILE A 2 1.94 -8.38 -29.66
C ILE A 2 2.18 -7.84 -28.24
N ALA A 3 3.31 -7.18 -28.00
CA ALA A 3 3.63 -6.55 -26.71
C ALA A 3 2.55 -5.54 -26.27
N ASN A 4 2.06 -4.68 -27.16
CA ASN A 4 1.01 -3.71 -26.84
C ASN A 4 -0.32 -4.38 -26.46
N ASN A 5 -0.60 -5.58 -26.97
CA ASN A 5 -1.80 -6.33 -26.61
C ASN A 5 -1.68 -6.96 -25.22
N ILE A 6 -0.50 -7.46 -24.85
CA ILE A 6 -0.23 -7.98 -23.51
C ILE A 6 -0.35 -6.86 -22.46
N PHE A 7 0.27 -5.70 -22.71
CA PHE A 7 0.15 -4.57 -21.79
C PHE A 7 -1.29 -4.04 -21.67
N LYS A 8 -2.08 -4.05 -22.75
CA LYS A 8 -3.51 -3.71 -22.70
C LYS A 8 -4.31 -4.70 -21.86
N ALA A 9 -4.07 -6.00 -22.01
CA ALA A 9 -4.75 -7.02 -21.22
C ALA A 9 -4.41 -6.91 -19.72
N ILE A 10 -3.15 -6.62 -19.39
CA ILE A 10 -2.74 -6.38 -18.01
C ILE A 10 -3.40 -5.11 -17.46
N ALA A 11 -3.43 -4.02 -18.22
CA ALA A 11 -4.08 -2.78 -17.81
C ALA A 11 -5.57 -2.99 -17.55
N ASP A 12 -6.26 -3.69 -18.47
CA ASP A 12 -7.68 -4.04 -18.35
C ASP A 12 -7.95 -4.89 -17.10
N PHE A 13 -7.13 -5.92 -16.85
CA PHE A 13 -7.22 -6.71 -15.63
C PHE A 13 -7.02 -5.87 -14.37
N CYS A 14 -5.99 -5.01 -14.34
CA CYS A 14 -5.73 -4.17 -13.18
C CYS A 14 -6.88 -3.19 -12.91
N GLN A 15 -7.38 -2.51 -13.93
CA GLN A 15 -8.42 -1.50 -13.78
C GLN A 15 -9.79 -2.12 -13.50
N ASN A 16 -10.21 -3.07 -14.33
CA ASN A 16 -11.58 -3.56 -14.34
C ASN A 16 -11.80 -4.80 -13.46
N VAL A 17 -10.74 -5.49 -13.02
CA VAL A 17 -10.86 -6.67 -12.15
C VAL A 17 -10.20 -6.42 -10.79
N LEU A 18 -8.89 -6.15 -10.76
CA LEU A 18 -8.13 -6.03 -9.52
C LEU A 18 -8.55 -4.81 -8.69
N PHE A 19 -8.75 -3.67 -9.35
CA PHE A 19 -9.07 -2.40 -8.68
C PHE A 19 -10.54 -1.99 -8.74
N ALA A 20 -11.42 -2.83 -9.30
CA ALA A 20 -12.86 -2.56 -9.30
C ALA A 20 -13.45 -2.21 -7.90
N PRO A 21 -13.01 -2.82 -6.78
CA PRO A 21 -13.49 -2.41 -5.45
C PRO A 21 -13.07 -0.98 -5.06
N PHE A 22 -11.92 -0.49 -5.56
CA PHE A 22 -11.44 0.85 -5.24
C PHE A 22 -12.30 1.95 -5.87
N ASP A 23 -12.91 1.69 -7.03
CA ASP A 23 -13.87 2.62 -7.64
C ASP A 23 -15.12 2.82 -6.76
N GLY A 24 -15.57 1.74 -6.11
CA GLY A 24 -16.66 1.80 -5.13
C GLY A 24 -16.28 2.62 -3.89
N ILE A 25 -15.11 2.37 -3.31
CA ILE A 25 -14.64 3.08 -2.11
C ILE A 25 -14.44 4.58 -2.39
N ARG A 26 -13.88 4.91 -3.56
CA ARG A 26 -13.64 6.31 -4.00
C ARG A 26 -14.94 7.11 -4.14
N SER A 27 -16.04 6.47 -4.52
CA SER A 27 -17.32 7.14 -4.78
C SER A 27 -18.18 7.37 -3.54
N MET A 28 -17.74 6.89 -2.36
CA MET A 28 -18.46 7.10 -1.10
C MET A 28 -18.39 8.55 -0.63
N ASP A 29 -19.43 9.12 -0.02
CA ASP A 29 -19.40 10.53 0.43
C ASP A 29 -18.54 10.78 1.67
N ASN A 30 -18.28 9.75 2.48
CA ASN A 30 -17.54 9.90 3.73
C ASN A 30 -16.02 9.94 3.46
N TRP A 31 -15.42 11.10 3.72
CA TRP A 31 -13.97 11.31 3.58
C TRP A 31 -13.10 10.29 4.31
N TRP A 32 -13.48 9.88 5.51
CA TRP A 32 -12.73 8.89 6.28
C TRP A 32 -12.73 7.53 5.59
N VAL A 33 -13.87 7.14 5.03
CA VAL A 33 -14.04 5.84 4.38
C VAL A 33 -13.30 5.81 3.04
N GLN A 34 -13.40 6.87 2.24
CA GLN A 34 -12.66 7.01 0.98
C GLN A 34 -11.14 6.84 1.18
N ASN A 35 -10.61 7.34 2.30
CA ASN A 35 -9.18 7.33 2.61
C ASN A 35 -8.74 6.12 3.46
N THR A 36 -9.60 5.13 3.70
CA THR A 36 -9.29 4.00 4.61
C THR A 36 -8.01 3.26 4.21
N VAL A 37 -7.80 3.03 2.91
CA VAL A 37 -6.60 2.33 2.44
C VAL A 37 -5.33 3.15 2.67
N SER A 38 -5.40 4.48 2.46
CA SER A 38 -4.30 5.39 2.76
C SER A 38 -3.95 5.35 4.25
N TRP A 39 -4.96 5.36 5.12
CA TRP A 39 -4.76 5.24 6.57
C TRP A 39 -4.09 3.92 6.96
N ILE A 40 -4.51 2.79 6.36
CA ILE A 40 -3.89 1.48 6.60
C ILE A 40 -2.42 1.50 6.19
N LEU A 41 -2.09 2.03 5.00
CA LEU A 41 -0.70 2.09 4.52
C LEU A 41 0.18 2.95 5.42
N VAL A 42 -0.34 4.10 5.88
CA VAL A 42 0.37 4.97 6.83
C VAL A 42 0.63 4.24 8.14
N LEU A 43 -0.36 3.53 8.69
CA LEU A 43 -0.21 2.75 9.91
C LEU A 43 0.83 1.62 9.76
N LEU A 44 0.79 0.87 8.66
CA LEU A 44 1.79 -0.17 8.38
C LEU A 44 3.20 0.43 8.27
N GLY A 45 3.33 1.58 7.61
CA GLY A 45 4.59 2.32 7.54
C GLY A 45 5.12 2.71 8.92
N PHE A 46 4.27 3.22 9.80
CA PHE A 46 4.65 3.56 11.17
C PHE A 46 5.00 2.32 12.00
N ILE A 47 4.26 1.23 11.88
CA ILE A 47 4.57 -0.03 12.58
C ILE A 47 5.97 -0.51 12.20
N GLY A 48 6.26 -0.54 10.89
CA GLY A 48 7.61 -0.86 10.40
C GLY A 48 8.65 0.11 10.96
N PHE A 49 8.42 1.41 10.82
CA PHE A 49 9.33 2.44 11.32
C PHE A 49 9.65 2.27 12.81
N PHE A 50 8.66 2.07 13.68
CA PHE A 50 8.87 1.87 15.11
C PHE A 50 9.55 0.54 15.42
N TYR A 51 9.24 -0.53 14.68
CA TYR A 51 9.93 -1.81 14.81
C TYR A 51 11.43 -1.66 14.53
N TRP A 52 11.78 -1.04 13.40
CA TRP A 52 13.18 -0.84 13.00
C TRP A 52 13.93 0.09 13.95
N MET A 53 13.31 1.18 14.40
CA MET A 53 13.92 2.04 15.42
C MET A 53 14.16 1.28 16.74
N GLY A 54 13.24 0.41 17.12
CA GLY A 54 13.40 -0.46 18.28
C GLY A 54 14.58 -1.41 18.12
N GLU A 55 14.75 -2.00 16.94
CA GLU A 55 15.85 -2.93 16.65
C GLU A 55 17.21 -2.22 16.65
N LEU A 56 17.31 -1.06 16.02
CA LEU A 56 18.52 -0.22 16.06
C LEU A 56 18.94 0.12 17.50
N ASN A 57 17.98 0.43 18.37
CA ASN A 57 18.28 0.72 19.77
C ASN A 57 18.76 -0.51 20.55
N LYS A 58 18.27 -1.71 20.22
CA LYS A 58 18.77 -2.95 20.84
C LYS A 58 20.21 -3.22 20.43
N HIS A 59 20.52 -3.09 19.15
CA HIS A 59 21.88 -3.31 18.62
C HIS A 59 22.87 -2.30 19.21
N ASN A 60 22.49 -1.02 19.26
CA ASN A 60 23.28 0.02 19.91
C ASN A 60 23.58 -0.29 21.39
N LYS A 61 22.58 -0.82 22.13
CA LYS A 61 22.77 -1.23 23.52
C LYS A 61 23.59 -2.51 23.69
N ALA A 62 23.62 -3.37 22.68
CA ALA A 62 24.41 -4.61 22.67
C ALA A 62 25.90 -4.37 22.32
N GLY A 63 26.26 -3.17 21.85
CA GLY A 63 27.62 -2.86 21.40
C GLY A 63 27.96 -3.47 20.03
N GLU A 64 26.95 -3.94 19.30
CA GLU A 64 27.04 -4.43 17.93
C GLU A 64 26.59 -3.29 17.00
N GLU A 65 27.49 -2.33 16.73
CA GLU A 65 27.31 -1.29 15.72
C GLU A 65 27.48 -1.82 14.29
#